data_AF-A0A8T7JWI9-F1
#
_entry.id   AF-A0A8T7JWI9-F1
#
_cell.length_a   1.000
_cell.length_b   1.000
_cell.length_c   1.000
_cell.angle_alpha   90.00
_cell.angle_beta   90.00
_cell.angle_gamma   90.00
#
_symmetry.space_group_name_H-M   'P 1'
#
loop_
_entity.id
_entity.type
_entity.pdbx_description
1 polymer ?
#
loop_
_entity_poly.entity_id
_entity_poly.type
_entity_poly.pdbx_seq_one_letter_code
_entity_poly.pdbx_strand_id
1 'polypeptide(L)'
;MSNWNWTKSFQRASPWPVIDLLDDQTMTHLVMTHLHFEAIANDPVVLRRYWAGNYLRGALGQILLRTTCSEYGWRSTPPPPEHTANCPACWLLTHRLDPGHARRAYSLVPPLPPVERVEPGQRFHFTLTLYGESWQFLPYFVLAVGQMGYEGVGVGRGRFTVRSITARNPLRQREEVILAPGEDLVKVPELAVTWGDALRPAAPPSAAAVTLHFLTPTRLIDDQRLAKAPDFAPFFRRLLRRLDDLRVQFAAELPRDLAQVARLHQAADEVQRVEAAIHWIEMIPRSGRDGREKPLSGFVGWVAYRATDWEPLWPYLQLGQALQVGKNVTKGNGVYQIAPLAVGPAYWQADAFSHSA
;
A
#
# COMPACT_ATOMS: atom_id res chain seq x y z
N MET A 1 -8.79 -36.62 19.56
CA MET A 1 -8.15 -35.50 20.27
C MET A 1 -6.65 -35.64 20.12
N SER A 2 -6.02 -34.91 19.20
CA SER A 2 -4.58 -34.73 19.18
C SER A 2 -4.27 -33.34 18.62
N ASN A 3 -3.69 -32.52 19.50
CA ASN A 3 -3.16 -31.21 19.17
C ASN A 3 -1.99 -31.39 18.21
N TRP A 4 -2.11 -30.86 16.99
CA TRP A 4 -0.98 -30.70 16.07
C TRP A 4 -0.50 -29.24 16.13
N ASN A 5 0.73 -29.10 16.60
CA ASN A 5 1.42 -27.86 16.91
C ASN A 5 2.03 -27.27 15.62
N TRP A 6 1.50 -26.12 15.16
CA TRP A 6 2.00 -25.42 13.97
C TRP A 6 3.15 -24.48 14.34
N THR A 7 4.32 -25.03 14.60
CA THR A 7 5.60 -24.27 14.72
C THR A 7 6.70 -24.88 13.86
N LYS A 8 6.36 -25.27 12.62
CA LYS A 8 7.36 -25.46 11.56
C LYS A 8 7.43 -24.19 10.72
N SER A 9 8.38 -23.36 11.11
CA SER A 9 9.03 -22.33 10.31
C SER A 9 9.22 -22.77 8.86
N PHE A 10 8.45 -22.18 7.95
CA PHE A 10 8.79 -22.15 6.52
C PHE A 10 9.87 -21.08 6.32
N GLN A 11 11.12 -21.39 6.68
CA GLN A 11 12.27 -20.81 5.97
C GLN A 11 12.30 -21.48 4.60
N ARG A 12 11.58 -20.92 3.63
CA ARG A 12 11.78 -21.25 2.22
C ARG A 12 12.68 -20.17 1.64
N ALA A 13 13.89 -20.56 1.27
CA ALA A 13 14.72 -19.76 0.39
C ALA A 13 13.89 -19.39 -0.85
N SER A 14 13.85 -18.10 -1.17
CA SER A 14 13.21 -17.60 -2.39
C SER A 14 13.85 -18.30 -3.59
N PRO A 15 13.10 -18.93 -4.51
CA PRO A 15 13.68 -19.56 -5.71
C PRO A 15 14.16 -18.52 -6.74
N TRP A 16 14.05 -17.24 -6.43
CA TRP A 16 14.43 -16.12 -7.27
C TRP A 16 15.84 -15.64 -6.90
N PRO A 17 16.71 -15.37 -7.89
CA PRO A 17 18.03 -14.83 -7.60
C PRO A 17 17.88 -13.48 -6.89
N VAL A 18 18.42 -13.40 -5.67
CA VAL A 18 18.62 -12.12 -4.98
C VAL A 18 19.64 -11.36 -5.83
N ILE A 19 19.19 -10.32 -6.54
CA ILE A 19 20.12 -9.36 -7.13
C ILE A 19 20.66 -8.57 -5.94
N ASP A 20 21.93 -8.79 -5.61
CA ASP A 20 22.69 -8.01 -4.63
C ASP A 20 22.80 -6.56 -5.12
N LEU A 21 21.78 -5.77 -4.82
CA LEU A 21 21.91 -4.34 -4.71
C LEU A 21 22.04 -4.05 -3.21
N LEU A 22 23.17 -3.41 -2.86
CA LEU A 22 23.65 -2.99 -1.54
C LEU A 22 24.73 -3.93 -0.96
N ASP A 23 25.99 -3.55 -1.18
CA ASP A 23 27.16 -4.04 -0.47
C ASP A 23 27.00 -3.89 1.06
N ASP A 24 27.34 -4.99 1.73
CA ASP A 24 27.94 -5.18 3.06
C ASP A 24 27.32 -4.51 4.33
N GLN A 25 26.83 -5.37 5.23
CA GLN A 25 26.80 -5.21 6.70
C GLN A 25 25.86 -4.17 7.36
N THR A 26 24.63 -3.96 6.88
CA THR A 26 23.59 -3.31 7.71
C THR A 26 22.31 -4.14 7.74
N MET A 27 21.77 -4.36 8.95
CA MET A 27 20.56 -5.15 9.20
C MET A 27 19.48 -4.87 8.14
N THR A 28 19.11 -5.87 7.35
CA THR A 28 18.15 -5.72 6.24
C THR A 28 16.79 -5.29 6.79
N HIS A 29 16.50 -4.00 6.66
CA HIS A 29 15.20 -3.41 6.98
C HIS A 29 14.29 -3.44 5.75
N LEU A 30 12.99 -3.66 5.95
CA LEU A 30 11.97 -3.56 4.90
C LEU A 30 12.18 -2.32 4.00
N VAL A 31 12.51 -2.60 2.74
CA VAL A 31 12.61 -1.61 1.66
C VAL A 31 11.25 -1.46 0.97
N MET A 32 10.88 -0.23 0.62
CA MET A 32 9.62 0.08 -0.05
C MET A 32 9.86 0.88 -1.33
N THR A 33 9.64 0.26 -2.49
CA THR A 33 9.74 0.94 -3.79
C THR A 33 8.40 1.61 -4.09
N HIS A 34 8.36 2.94 -4.04
CA HIS A 34 7.13 3.71 -4.13
C HIS A 34 6.99 4.35 -5.52
N LEU A 35 6.12 3.79 -6.36
CA LEU A 35 6.06 4.04 -7.79
C LEU A 35 4.81 4.82 -8.16
N HIS A 36 5.00 6.08 -8.53
CA HIS A 36 3.96 6.97 -8.99
C HIS A 36 3.78 6.84 -10.51
N PHE A 37 2.58 6.48 -10.94
CA PHE A 37 2.21 6.36 -12.34
C PHE A 37 1.39 7.57 -12.75
N GLU A 38 1.89 8.35 -13.69
CA GLU A 38 1.08 9.37 -14.38
C GLU A 38 0.46 8.76 -15.62
N ALA A 39 -0.85 8.91 -15.77
CA ALA A 39 -1.61 8.40 -16.90
C ALA A 39 -2.43 9.52 -17.56
N ILE A 40 -2.70 9.36 -18.85
CA ILE A 40 -3.62 10.20 -19.63
C ILE A 40 -4.79 9.35 -20.10
N ALA A 41 -6.01 9.83 -19.89
CA ALA A 41 -7.22 9.14 -20.34
C ALA A 41 -7.35 9.22 -21.87
N ASN A 42 -7.62 8.09 -22.51
CA ASN A 42 -7.88 8.01 -23.95
C ASN A 42 -9.39 8.02 -24.23
N ASP A 43 -10.15 7.32 -23.39
CA ASP A 43 -11.61 7.37 -23.33
C ASP A 43 -12.03 7.87 -21.93
N PRO A 44 -13.31 8.20 -21.70
CA PRO A 44 -13.78 8.52 -20.36
C PRO A 44 -13.55 7.38 -19.36
N VAL A 45 -12.80 7.65 -18.28
CA VAL A 45 -12.49 6.68 -17.22
C VAL A 45 -13.35 6.97 -15.99
N VAL A 46 -14.38 6.16 -15.75
CA VAL A 46 -15.31 6.34 -14.61
C VAL A 46 -14.81 5.55 -13.39
N LEU A 47 -14.29 6.26 -12.40
CA LEU A 47 -13.62 5.70 -11.22
C LEU A 47 -14.47 5.71 -9.94
N ARG A 48 -15.57 6.47 -9.92
CA ARG A 48 -16.53 6.55 -8.80
C ARG A 48 -15.88 6.87 -7.45
N ARG A 49 -15.05 7.91 -7.40
CA ARG A 49 -14.38 8.41 -6.19
C ARG A 49 -13.57 7.30 -5.50
N TYR A 50 -13.95 6.92 -4.28
CA TYR A 50 -13.24 5.94 -3.46
C TYR A 50 -13.26 4.50 -4.03
N TRP A 51 -14.07 4.22 -5.06
CA TRP A 51 -14.07 2.93 -5.74
C TRP A 51 -12.87 2.72 -6.68
N ALA A 52 -12.16 3.79 -7.04
CA ALA A 52 -11.05 3.78 -7.99
C ALA A 52 -10.03 2.67 -7.69
N GLY A 53 -9.62 2.51 -6.43
CA GLY A 53 -8.65 1.51 -6.04
C GLY A 53 -9.15 0.07 -6.19
N ASN A 54 -10.45 -0.17 -6.04
CA ASN A 54 -11.05 -1.48 -6.32
C ASN A 54 -11.03 -1.81 -7.82
N TYR A 55 -11.29 -0.81 -8.68
CA TYR A 55 -11.23 -0.98 -10.13
C TYR A 55 -9.79 -1.22 -10.62
N LEU A 56 -8.85 -0.37 -10.21
CA LEU A 56 -7.44 -0.48 -10.57
C LEU A 56 -6.87 -1.83 -10.11
N ARG A 57 -7.07 -2.21 -8.84
CA ARG A 57 -6.61 -3.52 -8.34
C ARG A 57 -7.26 -4.68 -9.07
N GLY A 58 -8.54 -4.55 -9.41
CA GLY A 58 -9.29 -5.57 -10.13
C GLY A 58 -8.68 -5.85 -11.50
N ALA A 59 -8.44 -4.80 -12.27
CA ALA A 59 -7.83 -4.89 -13.59
C ALA A 59 -6.37 -5.39 -13.50
N LEU A 60 -5.55 -4.80 -12.62
CA LEU A 60 -4.15 -5.19 -12.41
C LEU A 60 -4.01 -6.67 -12.08
N GLY A 61 -4.80 -7.17 -11.11
CA GLY A 61 -4.73 -8.57 -10.70
C GLY A 61 -5.20 -9.55 -11.78
N GLN A 62 -6.16 -9.16 -12.62
CA GLN A 62 -6.62 -9.97 -13.75
C GLN A 62 -5.55 -10.06 -14.83
N ILE A 63 -4.93 -8.94 -15.17
CA ILE A 63 -3.88 -8.88 -16.18
C ILE A 63 -2.66 -9.68 -15.73
N LEU A 64 -2.14 -9.43 -14.51
CA LEU A 64 -1.03 -10.19 -13.95
C LEU A 64 -1.27 -11.71 -14.05
N LEU A 65 -2.46 -12.18 -13.68
CA LEU A 65 -2.78 -13.60 -13.79
C LEU A 65 -2.79 -14.07 -15.24
N ARG A 66 -3.50 -13.38 -16.13
CA ARG A 66 -3.69 -13.83 -17.51
C ARG A 66 -2.41 -13.76 -18.34
N THR A 67 -1.52 -12.80 -18.08
CA THR A 67 -0.29 -12.62 -18.87
C THR A 67 0.89 -13.42 -18.34
N THR A 68 0.91 -13.74 -17.04
CA THR A 68 2.09 -14.34 -16.40
C THR A 68 1.86 -15.75 -15.87
N CYS A 69 0.64 -16.11 -15.45
CA CYS A 69 0.36 -17.44 -14.92
C CYS A 69 -0.02 -18.40 -16.06
N SER A 70 0.83 -19.38 -16.33
CA SER A 70 0.61 -20.42 -17.35
C SER A 70 -0.62 -21.30 -17.08
N GLU A 71 -1.11 -21.32 -15.84
CA GLU A 71 -2.26 -22.12 -15.40
C GLU A 71 -3.54 -21.29 -15.30
N TYR A 72 -3.50 -20.02 -15.71
CA TYR A 72 -4.67 -19.15 -15.67
C TYR A 72 -5.79 -19.69 -16.57
N GLY A 73 -7.02 -19.71 -16.05
CA GLY A 73 -8.20 -20.22 -16.76
C GLY A 73 -8.33 -21.74 -16.78
N TRP A 74 -7.27 -22.48 -16.48
CA TRP A 74 -7.27 -23.96 -16.47
C TRP A 74 -7.70 -24.57 -15.13
N ARG A 75 -7.58 -23.82 -14.03
CA ARG A 75 -7.88 -24.32 -12.68
C ARG A 75 -9.07 -23.62 -12.02
N SER A 76 -9.96 -24.43 -11.46
CA SER A 76 -11.07 -23.99 -10.59
C SER A 76 -10.66 -23.83 -9.12
N THR A 77 -9.47 -24.32 -8.73
CA THR A 77 -8.94 -24.29 -7.37
C THR A 77 -7.77 -23.31 -7.22
N PRO A 78 -7.44 -22.86 -5.99
CA PRO A 78 -6.22 -22.12 -5.72
C PRO A 78 -4.97 -22.88 -6.22
N PRO A 79 -3.95 -22.18 -6.75
CA PRO A 79 -2.73 -22.81 -7.22
C PRO A 79 -2.00 -23.48 -6.03
N PRO A 80 -1.35 -24.63 -6.25
CA PRO A 80 -0.61 -25.29 -5.19
C PRO A 80 0.56 -24.40 -4.70
N PRO A 81 1.07 -24.64 -3.47
CA PRO A 81 2.19 -23.87 -2.92
C PRO A 81 3.45 -23.88 -3.79
N GLU A 82 3.71 -24.98 -4.49
CA GLU A 82 4.82 -25.10 -5.45
C GLU A 82 4.69 -24.16 -6.65
N HIS A 83 3.51 -24.08 -7.27
CA HIS A 83 3.27 -23.15 -8.36
C HIS A 83 3.36 -21.71 -7.86
N THR A 84 2.83 -21.44 -6.66
CA THR A 84 2.85 -20.09 -6.08
C THR A 84 4.27 -19.62 -5.74
N ALA A 85 5.19 -20.53 -5.41
CA ALA A 85 6.59 -20.18 -5.19
C ALA A 85 7.30 -19.75 -6.50
N ASN A 86 6.89 -20.31 -7.64
CA ASN A 86 7.57 -20.16 -8.93
C ASN A 86 6.84 -19.25 -9.94
N CYS A 87 5.58 -18.88 -9.67
CA CYS A 87 4.79 -18.02 -10.55
C CYS A 87 4.69 -16.59 -9.98
N PRO A 88 5.28 -15.57 -10.63
CA PRO A 88 5.29 -14.20 -10.14
C PRO A 88 3.89 -13.65 -9.84
N ALA A 89 2.92 -13.90 -10.72
CA ALA A 89 1.55 -13.42 -10.52
C ALA A 89 0.85 -14.11 -9.34
N CYS A 90 1.02 -15.42 -9.19
CA CYS A 90 0.46 -16.15 -8.05
C CYS A 90 1.14 -15.73 -6.74
N TRP A 91 2.45 -15.52 -6.76
CA TRP A 91 3.23 -15.03 -5.62
C TRP A 91 2.76 -13.63 -5.20
N LEU A 92 2.60 -12.68 -6.13
CA LEU A 92 2.10 -11.33 -5.82
C LEU A 92 0.66 -11.30 -5.33
N LEU A 93 -0.14 -12.30 -5.71
CA LEU A 93 -1.56 -12.42 -5.39
C LEU A 93 -1.83 -13.48 -4.30
N THR A 94 -0.78 -13.93 -3.59
CA THR A 94 -0.69 -14.98 -2.54
C THR A 94 -1.70 -14.96 -1.41
N HIS A 95 -2.62 -14.00 -1.39
CA HIS A 95 -3.84 -14.07 -0.58
C HIS A 95 -4.65 -15.37 -0.77
N ARG A 96 -4.31 -16.21 -1.75
CA ARG A 96 -4.86 -17.56 -1.95
C ARG A 96 -4.34 -18.62 -0.97
N LEU A 97 -3.13 -18.45 -0.41
CA LEU A 97 -2.49 -19.49 0.40
C LEU A 97 -2.84 -19.42 1.90
N ASP A 98 -3.00 -18.22 2.46
CA ASP A 98 -3.39 -18.05 3.87
C ASP A 98 -4.33 -16.84 4.07
N PRO A 99 -5.65 -17.04 3.92
CA PRO A 99 -6.64 -15.99 4.05
C PRO A 99 -6.67 -15.40 5.48
N GLY A 100 -6.12 -14.20 5.63
CA GLY A 100 -6.18 -13.44 6.89
C GLY A 100 -4.83 -13.29 7.59
N HIS A 101 -3.84 -14.12 7.26
CA HIS A 101 -2.47 -14.02 7.80
C HIS A 101 -1.46 -13.54 6.74
N ALA A 102 -1.64 -13.88 5.46
CA ALA A 102 -0.77 -13.39 4.39
C ALA A 102 -1.09 -11.93 4.04
N ARG A 103 -0.07 -11.07 4.14
CA ARG A 103 -0.10 -9.73 3.56
C ARG A 103 0.24 -9.83 2.09
N ARG A 104 -0.23 -8.87 1.29
CA ARG A 104 0.23 -8.77 -0.10
C ARG A 104 1.51 -7.97 -0.11
N ALA A 105 2.41 -8.36 -1.01
CA ALA A 105 3.71 -7.74 -1.18
C ALA A 105 3.64 -6.37 -1.88
N TYR A 106 2.44 -5.82 -2.10
CA TYR A 106 2.26 -4.47 -2.60
C TYR A 106 1.04 -3.79 -1.99
N SER A 107 0.96 -2.47 -2.11
CA SER A 107 -0.25 -1.67 -1.89
C SER A 107 -0.53 -0.77 -3.08
N LEU A 108 -1.76 -0.28 -3.18
CA LEU A 108 -2.19 0.63 -4.24
C LEU A 108 -2.75 1.89 -3.60
N VAL A 109 -2.38 3.06 -4.09
CA VAL A 109 -3.01 4.34 -3.74
C VAL A 109 -3.79 4.80 -4.97
N PRO A 110 -5.13 4.97 -4.87
CA PRO A 110 -5.93 5.45 -6.00
C PRO A 110 -5.64 6.94 -6.27
N PRO A 111 -6.21 7.53 -7.33
CA PRO A 111 -6.15 8.97 -7.52
C PRO A 111 -6.67 9.73 -6.30
N LEU A 112 -5.89 10.71 -5.87
CA LEU A 112 -6.21 11.61 -4.76
C LEU A 112 -6.11 13.07 -5.24
N PRO A 113 -7.11 13.93 -4.92
CA PRO A 113 -8.37 13.62 -4.24
C PRO A 113 -9.23 12.62 -5.05
N PRO A 114 -10.20 11.92 -4.41
CA PRO A 114 -11.04 10.93 -5.08
C PRO A 114 -11.83 11.53 -6.25
N VAL A 115 -11.60 11.01 -7.46
CA VAL A 115 -12.23 11.48 -8.70
C VAL A 115 -13.41 10.62 -9.12
N GLU A 116 -14.51 11.25 -9.54
CA GLU A 116 -15.67 10.52 -10.09
C GLU A 116 -15.36 9.94 -11.47
N ARG A 117 -14.80 10.77 -12.35
CA ARG A 117 -14.55 10.49 -13.75
C ARG A 117 -13.37 11.33 -14.24
N VAL A 118 -12.61 10.79 -15.19
CA VAL A 118 -11.52 11.45 -15.91
C VAL A 118 -11.89 11.47 -17.40
N GLU A 119 -11.92 12.64 -18.02
CA GLU A 119 -12.27 12.80 -19.43
C GLU A 119 -11.05 12.56 -20.35
N PRO A 120 -11.26 12.21 -21.64
CA PRO A 120 -10.18 12.08 -22.61
C PRO A 120 -9.23 13.28 -22.62
N GLY A 121 -7.92 13.02 -22.68
CA GLY A 121 -6.87 14.03 -22.62
C GLY A 121 -6.53 14.51 -21.19
N GLN A 122 -7.37 14.23 -20.19
CA GLN A 122 -7.06 14.59 -18.81
C GLN A 122 -6.07 13.61 -18.19
N ARG A 123 -5.21 14.15 -17.32
CA ARG A 123 -4.24 13.37 -16.56
C ARG A 123 -4.84 12.91 -15.24
N PHE A 124 -4.44 11.73 -14.80
CA PHE A 124 -4.68 11.23 -13.46
C PHE A 124 -3.50 10.38 -13.02
N HIS A 125 -3.38 10.14 -11.72
CA HIS A 125 -2.27 9.38 -11.17
C HIS A 125 -2.72 8.37 -10.14
N PHE A 126 -1.92 7.33 -9.95
CA PHE A 126 -2.07 6.37 -8.87
C PHE A 126 -0.69 5.83 -8.51
N THR A 127 -0.56 5.24 -7.33
CA THR A 127 0.73 4.72 -6.86
C THR A 127 0.66 3.25 -6.53
N LEU A 128 1.72 2.53 -6.86
CA LEU A 128 1.99 1.19 -6.34
C LEU A 128 3.20 1.25 -5.41
N THR A 129 3.07 0.71 -4.19
CA THR A 129 4.23 0.48 -3.32
C THR A 129 4.55 -1.01 -3.35
N LEU A 130 5.78 -1.37 -3.73
CA LEU A 130 6.30 -2.74 -3.64
C LEU A 130 7.09 -2.88 -2.33
N TYR A 131 6.93 -4.00 -1.64
CA TYR A 131 7.54 -4.28 -0.34
C TYR A 131 8.61 -5.37 -0.46
N GLY A 132 9.82 -5.09 0.03
CA GLY A 132 10.93 -6.04 0.13
C GLY A 132 11.20 -6.79 -1.17
N GLU A 133 11.29 -8.12 -1.11
CA GLU A 133 11.56 -9.01 -2.24
C GLU A 133 10.64 -8.81 -3.45
N SER A 134 9.45 -8.22 -3.28
CA SER A 134 8.54 -8.00 -4.40
C SER A 134 9.03 -7.01 -5.46
N TRP A 135 10.05 -6.21 -5.13
CA TRP A 135 10.65 -5.28 -6.07
C TRP A 135 11.15 -6.00 -7.34
N GLN A 136 11.63 -7.25 -7.22
CA GLN A 136 12.10 -8.06 -8.35
C GLN A 136 11.01 -8.32 -9.39
N PHE A 137 9.74 -8.15 -9.01
CA PHE A 137 8.59 -8.30 -9.90
C PHE A 137 8.13 -6.98 -10.53
N LEU A 138 8.90 -5.90 -10.38
CA LEU A 138 8.63 -4.61 -11.01
C LEU A 138 8.32 -4.73 -12.52
N PRO A 139 9.06 -5.48 -13.34
CA PRO A 139 8.75 -5.61 -14.77
C PRO A 139 7.32 -6.12 -15.03
N TYR A 140 6.83 -7.05 -14.20
CA TYR A 140 5.47 -7.57 -14.33
C TYR A 140 4.42 -6.52 -13.97
N PHE A 141 4.67 -5.65 -12.99
CA PHE A 141 3.77 -4.55 -12.67
C PHE A 141 3.72 -3.51 -13.78
N VAL A 142 4.87 -3.10 -14.33
CA VAL A 142 4.95 -2.16 -15.45
C VAL A 142 4.15 -2.68 -16.64
N LEU A 143 4.43 -3.91 -17.07
CA LEU A 143 3.72 -4.55 -18.19
C LEU A 143 2.22 -4.65 -17.91
N ALA A 144 1.85 -5.08 -16.71
CA ALA A 144 0.44 -5.23 -16.36
C ALA A 144 -0.31 -3.89 -16.29
N VAL A 145 0.34 -2.82 -15.85
CA VAL A 145 -0.24 -1.48 -15.83
C VAL A 145 -0.39 -0.92 -17.26
N GLY A 146 0.58 -1.13 -18.14
CA GLY A 146 0.46 -0.77 -19.56
C GLY A 146 -0.71 -1.48 -20.23
N GLN A 147 -0.81 -2.80 -20.05
CA GLN A 147 -1.93 -3.59 -20.56
C GLN A 147 -3.28 -3.21 -19.92
N MET A 148 -3.27 -2.75 -18.66
CA MET A 148 -4.45 -2.24 -17.96
C MET A 148 -4.99 -0.98 -18.63
N GLY A 149 -4.09 -0.11 -19.09
CA GLY A 149 -4.44 1.06 -19.87
C GLY A 149 -5.13 0.70 -21.19
N TYR A 150 -4.59 -0.29 -21.90
CA TYR A 150 -5.12 -0.77 -23.18
C TYR A 150 -6.50 -1.43 -23.06
N GLU A 151 -6.72 -2.29 -22.06
CA GLU A 151 -8.00 -2.98 -21.84
C GLU A 151 -9.05 -2.14 -21.11
N GLY A 152 -8.60 -1.10 -20.41
CA GLY A 152 -9.44 -0.16 -19.71
C GLY A 152 -9.88 -0.60 -18.31
N VAL A 153 -10.25 0.42 -17.53
CA VAL A 153 -10.55 0.33 -16.10
C VAL A 153 -11.85 1.07 -15.76
N GLY A 154 -12.39 0.81 -14.58
CA GLY A 154 -13.59 1.49 -14.09
C GLY A 154 -14.88 1.02 -14.77
N VAL A 155 -15.95 1.79 -14.56
CA VAL A 155 -17.24 1.54 -15.24
C VAL A 155 -17.10 1.92 -16.70
N GLY A 156 -17.56 1.04 -17.60
CA GLY A 156 -17.42 1.25 -19.05
C GLY A 156 -16.03 0.95 -19.60
N ARG A 157 -15.07 0.50 -18.76
CA ARG A 157 -13.71 0.10 -19.19
C ARG A 157 -12.99 1.19 -19.99
N GLY A 158 -12.97 2.42 -19.47
CA GLY A 158 -12.26 3.53 -20.11
C GLY A 158 -10.76 3.26 -20.21
N ARG A 159 -10.18 3.48 -21.39
CA ARG A 159 -8.76 3.27 -21.65
C ARG A 159 -7.91 4.47 -21.26
N PHE A 160 -6.66 4.21 -20.93
CA PHE A 160 -5.66 5.24 -20.63
C PHE A 160 -4.28 4.80 -21.12
N THR A 161 -3.36 5.74 -21.23
CA THR A 161 -1.95 5.48 -21.54
C THR A 161 -1.10 5.94 -20.37
N VAL A 162 -0.13 5.12 -19.96
CA VAL A 162 0.89 5.52 -18.98
C VAL A 162 1.83 6.50 -19.66
N ARG A 163 1.98 7.69 -19.08
CA ARG A 163 2.85 8.74 -19.59
C ARG A 163 4.23 8.73 -18.94
N SER A 164 4.30 8.47 -17.64
CA SER A 164 5.56 8.38 -16.92
C SER A 164 5.43 7.53 -15.67
N ILE A 165 6.57 7.04 -15.20
CA ILE A 165 6.69 6.34 -13.92
C ILE A 165 7.84 6.97 -13.14
N THR A 166 7.55 7.33 -11.90
CA THR A 166 8.51 8.00 -11.01
C THR A 166 8.62 7.21 -9.70
N ALA A 167 9.82 6.77 -9.34
CA ALA A 167 10.11 6.30 -8.00
C ALA A 167 10.24 7.50 -7.07
N ARG A 168 9.60 7.46 -5.90
CA ARG A 168 9.56 8.59 -4.95
C ARG A 168 10.05 8.16 -3.58
N ASN A 169 10.85 9.00 -2.94
CA ASN A 169 11.11 8.91 -1.50
C ASN A 169 10.72 10.25 -0.85
N PRO A 170 9.48 10.36 -0.36
CA PRO A 170 8.99 11.58 0.28
C PRO A 170 9.75 11.93 1.57
N LEU A 171 10.27 10.95 2.30
CA LEU A 171 11.04 11.20 3.53
C LEU A 171 12.41 11.84 3.22
N ARG A 172 12.95 11.60 2.02
CA ARG A 172 14.17 12.25 1.52
C ARG A 172 13.89 13.45 0.61
N GLN A 173 12.63 13.75 0.31
CA GLN A 173 12.25 14.78 -0.68
C GLN A 173 12.95 14.55 -2.03
N ARG A 174 13.00 13.30 -2.49
CA ARG A 174 13.62 12.93 -3.78
C ARG A 174 12.65 12.18 -4.66
N GLU A 175 12.86 12.34 -5.96
CA GLU A 175 12.15 11.63 -7.02
C GLU A 175 13.15 11.18 -8.10
N GLU A 176 12.84 10.07 -8.75
CA GLU A 176 13.62 9.47 -9.83
C GLU A 176 12.67 9.04 -10.94
N VAL A 177 12.81 9.62 -12.13
CA VAL A 177 12.02 9.23 -13.30
C VAL A 177 12.58 7.93 -13.87
N ILE A 178 11.81 6.85 -13.78
CA ILE A 178 12.20 5.54 -14.29
C ILE A 178 11.56 5.20 -15.64
N LEU A 179 10.50 5.90 -16.03
CA LEU A 179 9.97 5.92 -17.39
C LEU A 179 9.63 7.35 -17.75
N ALA A 180 10.36 7.95 -18.70
CA ALA A 180 10.08 9.31 -19.14
C ALA A 180 8.99 9.34 -20.22
N PRO A 181 8.30 10.48 -20.41
CA PRO A 181 7.30 10.62 -21.47
C PRO A 181 7.86 10.34 -22.86
N GLY A 182 7.23 9.40 -23.58
CA GLY A 182 7.63 9.01 -24.93
C GLY A 182 8.78 7.99 -24.98
N GLU A 183 9.28 7.53 -23.83
CA GLU A 183 10.20 6.40 -23.76
C GLU A 183 9.44 5.09 -23.55
N ASP A 184 10.02 3.98 -24.00
CA ASP A 184 9.50 2.62 -23.79
C ASP A 184 10.34 1.81 -22.78
N LEU A 185 11.55 2.29 -22.46
CA LEU A 185 12.48 1.58 -21.58
C LEU A 185 12.34 2.05 -20.13
N VAL A 186 11.95 1.12 -19.26
CA VAL A 186 11.92 1.37 -17.81
C VAL A 186 13.30 1.13 -17.20
N LYS A 187 13.82 2.14 -16.50
CA LYS A 187 15.05 2.08 -15.69
C LYS A 187 14.80 1.35 -14.38
N VAL A 188 15.82 0.70 -13.85
CA VAL A 188 15.77 0.10 -12.51
C VAL A 188 15.81 1.22 -11.48
N PRO A 189 14.83 1.35 -10.57
CA PRO A 189 14.82 2.39 -9.55
C PRO A 189 15.93 2.17 -8.53
N GLU A 190 16.73 3.19 -8.27
CA GLU A 190 17.68 3.23 -7.14
C GLU A 190 17.04 3.86 -5.90
N LEU A 191 15.96 4.61 -6.08
CA LEU A 191 15.26 5.28 -5.01
C LEU A 191 14.16 4.42 -4.36
N ALA A 192 14.31 4.19 -3.06
CA ALA A 192 13.31 3.51 -2.23
C ALA A 192 13.15 4.21 -0.87
N VAL A 193 12.04 3.94 -0.18
CA VAL A 193 11.79 4.36 1.20
C VAL A 193 12.24 3.26 2.15
N THR A 194 13.06 3.60 3.14
CA THR A 194 13.66 2.66 4.10
C THR A 194 13.38 3.05 5.55
N TRP A 195 13.61 2.12 6.48
CA TRP A 195 13.56 2.43 7.92
C TRP A 195 14.52 3.56 8.31
N GLY A 196 15.73 3.57 7.74
CA GLY A 196 16.73 4.61 7.97
C GLY A 196 16.23 6.00 7.59
N ASP A 197 15.42 6.13 6.54
CA ASP A 197 14.82 7.40 6.14
C ASP A 197 13.84 7.96 7.18
N ALA A 198 13.11 7.09 7.88
CA ALA A 198 12.17 7.48 8.93
C ALA A 198 12.83 7.81 10.26
N LEU A 199 14.09 7.40 10.45
CA LEU A 199 14.92 7.83 11.58
C LEU A 199 15.59 9.19 11.35
N ARG A 200 15.53 9.75 10.12
CA ARG A 200 16.14 11.05 9.81
C ARG A 200 15.38 12.19 10.52
N PRO A 201 16.05 13.32 10.81
CA PRO A 201 15.66 14.25 11.86
C PRO A 201 14.59 15.26 11.43
N ALA A 202 13.52 14.84 10.74
CA ALA A 202 12.27 15.58 10.90
C ALA A 202 11.83 15.33 12.35
N ALA A 203 12.34 16.14 13.29
CA ALA A 203 12.11 15.95 14.70
C ALA A 203 10.61 15.78 14.93
N PRO A 204 10.19 14.81 15.76
CA PRO A 204 8.80 14.73 16.14
C PRO A 204 8.36 16.11 16.63
N PRO A 205 7.14 16.56 16.30
CA PRO A 205 6.70 17.87 16.75
C PRO A 205 6.67 17.88 18.29
N SER A 206 7.45 18.77 18.92
CA SER A 206 7.68 18.75 20.37
C SER A 206 6.37 18.89 21.15
N ALA A 207 5.92 17.83 21.84
CA ALA A 207 4.68 17.77 22.63
C ALA A 207 3.42 18.33 21.95
N ALA A 208 3.42 18.46 20.62
CA ALA A 208 2.37 19.12 19.87
C ALA A 208 1.31 18.13 19.42
N ALA A 209 0.15 18.67 19.04
CA ALA A 209 -0.87 17.85 18.41
C ALA A 209 -0.40 17.43 17.00
N VAL A 210 -0.44 16.13 16.70
CA VAL A 210 -0.23 15.56 15.38
C VAL A 210 -1.59 15.29 14.75
N THR A 211 -1.82 15.83 13.57
CA THR A 211 -3.05 15.55 12.82
C THR A 211 -2.79 14.51 11.75
N LEU A 212 -3.59 13.44 11.74
CA LEU A 212 -3.61 12.44 10.69
C LEU A 212 -4.83 12.66 9.79
N HIS A 213 -4.60 12.83 8.49
CA HIS A 213 -5.65 12.87 7.47
C HIS A 213 -5.80 11.50 6.82
N PHE A 214 -6.96 10.89 6.95
CA PHE A 214 -7.34 9.63 6.32
C PHE A 214 -7.96 9.92 4.95
N LEU A 215 -7.15 9.76 3.90
CA LEU A 215 -7.47 10.15 2.52
C LEU A 215 -8.35 9.14 1.80
N THR A 216 -8.34 7.88 2.24
CA THR A 216 -9.18 6.82 1.70
C THR A 216 -9.82 6.00 2.83
N PRO A 217 -10.95 5.29 2.55
CA PRO A 217 -11.71 4.61 3.58
C PRO A 217 -10.85 3.68 4.42
N THR A 218 -10.69 4.03 5.69
CA THR A 218 -9.87 3.32 6.65
C THR A 218 -10.77 2.44 7.49
N ARG A 219 -10.55 1.13 7.44
CA ARG A 219 -11.33 0.15 8.20
C ARG A 219 -10.44 -0.52 9.24
N LEU A 220 -10.62 -0.10 10.49
CA LEU A 220 -9.99 -0.71 11.65
C LEU A 220 -11.01 -1.58 12.37
N ILE A 221 -10.62 -2.82 12.66
CA ILE A 221 -11.39 -3.72 13.52
C ILE A 221 -10.59 -3.85 14.80
N ASP A 222 -11.22 -3.63 15.93
CA ASP A 222 -10.63 -3.85 17.25
C ASP A 222 -11.65 -4.54 18.14
N ASP A 223 -11.26 -5.63 18.82
CA ASP A 223 -12.17 -6.50 19.59
C ASP A 223 -13.51 -6.84 18.90
N GLN A 224 -13.43 -7.24 17.62
CA GLN A 224 -14.60 -7.53 16.76
C GLN A 224 -15.56 -6.36 16.53
N ARG A 225 -15.21 -5.16 16.98
CA ARG A 225 -15.99 -3.92 16.79
C ARG A 225 -15.31 -3.01 15.78
N LEU A 226 -16.13 -2.22 15.11
CA LEU A 226 -15.68 -1.21 14.16
C LEU A 226 -15.39 0.09 14.92
N ALA A 227 -14.16 0.59 14.85
CA ALA A 227 -13.82 1.90 15.40
C ALA A 227 -14.45 3.00 14.54
N LYS A 228 -15.43 3.73 15.09
CA LYS A 228 -16.17 4.79 14.36
C LYS A 228 -15.40 6.11 14.30
N ALA A 229 -14.63 6.43 15.34
CA ALA A 229 -13.52 7.37 15.35
C ALA A 229 -12.35 6.64 16.02
N PRO A 230 -11.19 6.51 15.36
CA PRO A 230 -10.12 5.73 15.97
C PRO A 230 -9.52 6.50 17.15
N ASP A 231 -9.50 5.86 18.31
CA ASP A 231 -8.45 6.13 19.28
C ASP A 231 -7.10 5.80 18.62
N PHE A 232 -6.03 6.44 19.09
CA PHE A 232 -4.73 6.31 18.46
C PHE A 232 -4.18 4.88 18.56
N ALA A 233 -4.32 4.23 19.73
CA ALA A 233 -3.79 2.90 19.97
C ALA A 233 -4.29 1.83 18.98
N PRO A 234 -5.60 1.67 18.71
CA PRO A 234 -6.09 0.73 17.68
C PRO A 234 -5.49 0.99 16.29
N PHE A 235 -5.33 2.25 15.89
CA PHE A 235 -4.69 2.61 14.63
C PHE A 235 -3.21 2.20 14.63
N PHE A 236 -2.46 2.58 15.66
CA PHE A 236 -1.04 2.33 15.76
C PHE A 236 -0.72 0.83 15.86
N ARG A 237 -1.46 0.07 16.66
CA ARG A 237 -1.33 -1.39 16.76
C ARG A 237 -1.53 -2.08 15.41
N ARG A 238 -2.47 -1.59 14.59
CA ARG A 238 -2.72 -2.11 13.22
C ARG A 238 -1.63 -1.73 12.24
N LEU A 239 -1.07 -0.53 12.35
CA LEU A 239 0.09 -0.09 11.59
C LEU A 239 1.33 -0.92 11.94
N LEU A 240 1.62 -1.05 13.23
CA LEU A 240 2.78 -1.79 13.75
C LEU A 240 2.76 -3.24 13.30
N ARG A 241 1.63 -3.93 13.51
CA ARG A 241 1.44 -5.31 13.04
C ARG A 241 1.64 -5.44 11.54
N ARG A 242 1.16 -4.47 10.75
CA ARG A 242 1.33 -4.51 9.30
C ARG A 242 2.80 -4.38 8.90
N LEU A 243 3.55 -3.46 9.52
CA LEU A 243 4.98 -3.34 9.30
C LEU A 243 5.70 -4.65 9.63
N ASP A 244 5.40 -5.24 10.78
CA ASP A 244 6.04 -6.49 11.23
C ASP A 244 5.71 -7.66 10.32
N ASP A 245 4.43 -7.81 9.94
CA ASP A 245 4.01 -8.85 9.00
C ASP A 245 4.76 -8.71 7.66
N LEU A 246 4.97 -7.48 7.17
CA LEU A 246 5.70 -7.23 5.91
C LEU A 246 7.21 -7.51 6.05
N ARG A 247 7.83 -7.13 7.17
CA ARG A 247 9.25 -7.40 7.47
C ARG A 247 9.53 -8.91 7.48
N VAL A 248 8.69 -9.67 8.18
CA VAL A 248 8.82 -11.13 8.26
C VAL A 248 8.54 -11.79 6.91
N GLN A 249 7.49 -11.37 6.19
CA GLN A 249 7.07 -12.04 4.96
C GLN A 249 7.93 -11.69 3.74
N PHE A 250 8.50 -10.49 3.66
CA PHE A 250 9.11 -9.96 2.43
C PHE A 250 10.51 -9.38 2.60
N ALA A 251 11.06 -9.33 3.81
CA ALA A 251 12.42 -8.86 4.06
C ALA A 251 13.29 -9.87 4.82
N ALA A 252 12.82 -11.12 4.95
CA ALA A 252 13.47 -12.22 5.67
C ALA A 252 13.87 -11.86 7.13
N GLU A 253 13.13 -10.93 7.75
CA GLU A 253 13.43 -10.48 9.09
C GLU A 253 12.78 -11.35 10.17
N LEU A 254 13.38 -11.37 11.36
CA LEU A 254 12.76 -12.00 12.53
C LEU A 254 11.61 -11.15 13.08
N PRO A 255 10.59 -11.78 13.70
CA PRO A 255 9.56 -11.05 14.42
C PRO A 255 10.16 -10.12 15.48
N ARG A 256 9.52 -8.96 15.68
CA ARG A 256 9.92 -8.02 16.74
C ARG A 256 9.82 -8.68 18.12
N ASP A 257 10.79 -8.38 18.98
CA ASP A 257 10.77 -8.74 20.39
C ASP A 257 9.46 -8.31 21.10
N LEU A 258 8.90 -9.20 21.91
CA LEU A 258 7.62 -8.98 22.59
C LEU A 258 7.68 -7.85 23.61
N ALA A 259 8.82 -7.66 24.31
CA ALA A 259 8.96 -6.55 25.25
C ALA A 259 9.01 -5.21 24.50
N GLN A 260 9.65 -5.16 23.33
CA GLN A 260 9.60 -3.97 22.47
C GLN A 260 8.18 -3.69 21.95
N VAL A 261 7.43 -4.72 21.52
CA VAL A 261 6.01 -4.56 21.14
C VAL A 261 5.19 -4.00 22.30
N ALA A 262 5.37 -4.53 23.52
CA ALA A 262 4.66 -4.05 24.71
C ALA A 262 4.96 -2.57 25.01
N ARG A 263 6.23 -2.15 24.94
CA ARG A 263 6.61 -0.73 25.12
C ARG A 263 5.95 0.19 24.09
N LEU A 264 5.93 -0.21 22.83
CA LEU A 264 5.31 0.58 21.76
C LEU A 264 3.77 0.65 21.91
N HIS A 265 3.14 -0.43 22.36
CA HIS A 265 1.72 -0.43 22.66
C HIS A 265 1.40 0.49 23.84
N GLN A 266 2.19 0.45 24.92
CA GLN A 266 2.03 1.35 26.06
C GLN A 266 2.16 2.82 25.63
N ALA A 267 3.20 3.15 24.87
CA ALA A 267 3.37 4.52 24.35
C ALA A 267 2.17 4.95 23.49
N ALA A 268 1.59 4.05 22.68
CA ALA A 268 0.41 4.34 21.88
C ALA A 268 -0.86 4.51 22.72
N ASP A 269 -0.97 3.83 23.86
CA ASP A 269 -2.11 3.93 24.79
C ASP A 269 -2.11 5.27 25.54
N GLU A 270 -0.96 5.92 25.69
CA GLU A 270 -0.82 7.25 26.30
C GLU A 270 -1.24 8.39 25.36
N VAL A 271 -1.38 8.13 24.05
CA VAL A 271 -1.75 9.14 23.06
C VAL A 271 -3.24 9.43 23.12
N GLN A 272 -3.57 10.70 23.36
CA GLN A 272 -4.95 11.17 23.49
C GLN A 272 -5.47 11.76 22.20
N ARG A 273 -6.72 11.44 21.85
CA ARG A 273 -7.44 12.14 20.79
C ARG A 273 -7.88 13.51 21.29
N VAL A 274 -7.52 14.56 20.54
CA VAL A 274 -7.88 15.96 20.84
C VAL A 274 -9.14 16.37 20.08
N GLU A 275 -9.16 16.12 18.77
CA GLU A 275 -10.24 16.57 17.89
C GLU A 275 -10.37 15.60 16.71
N ALA A 276 -11.57 15.50 16.13
CA ALA A 276 -11.80 14.68 14.95
C ALA A 276 -12.94 15.24 14.10
N ALA A 277 -12.73 15.31 12.79
CA ALA A 277 -13.79 15.48 11.81
C ALA A 277 -13.69 14.36 10.79
N ILE A 278 -14.54 13.35 10.98
CA ILE A 278 -14.55 12.13 10.17
C ILE A 278 -15.95 11.81 9.68
N HIS A 279 -16.04 11.12 8.56
CA HIS A 279 -17.29 10.57 8.07
C HIS A 279 -17.09 9.15 7.56
N TRP A 280 -18.13 8.34 7.70
CA TRP A 280 -18.14 6.96 7.23
C TRP A 280 -18.51 6.90 5.75
N ILE A 281 -17.73 6.18 4.97
CA ILE A 281 -17.98 5.91 3.56
C ILE A 281 -18.45 4.48 3.42
N GLU A 282 -19.69 4.29 2.96
CA GLU A 282 -20.27 2.98 2.72
C GLU A 282 -19.92 2.48 1.31
N MET A 283 -19.22 1.36 1.20
CA MET A 283 -18.83 0.72 -0.06
C MET A 283 -18.80 -0.79 0.07
N ILE A 284 -19.75 -1.46 -0.58
CA ILE A 284 -19.87 -2.91 -0.56
C ILE A 284 -19.77 -3.43 -2.00
N PRO A 285 -18.55 -3.71 -2.51
CA PRO A 285 -18.41 -4.36 -3.80
C PRO A 285 -18.92 -5.79 -3.74
N ARG A 286 -19.60 -6.19 -4.82
CA ARG A 286 -19.83 -7.60 -5.12
C ARG A 286 -18.55 -8.20 -5.69
N SER A 287 -18.06 -9.27 -5.08
CA SER A 287 -16.89 -9.98 -5.58
C SER A 287 -17.25 -10.74 -6.86
N GLY A 288 -16.56 -10.44 -7.96
CA GLY A 288 -16.78 -11.13 -9.25
C GLY A 288 -16.40 -12.63 -9.25
N ARG A 289 -15.80 -13.14 -8.18
CA ARG A 289 -15.33 -14.55 -8.10
C ARG A 289 -16.29 -15.47 -7.34
N ASP A 290 -16.73 -15.05 -6.16
CA ASP A 290 -17.57 -15.84 -5.25
C ASP A 290 -18.95 -15.20 -5.04
N GLY A 291 -19.25 -14.09 -5.73
CA GLY A 291 -20.51 -13.35 -5.60
C GLY A 291 -20.71 -12.67 -4.24
N ARG A 292 -19.81 -12.89 -3.28
CA ARG A 292 -19.93 -12.39 -1.91
C ARG A 292 -19.65 -10.90 -1.84
N GLU A 293 -20.42 -10.23 -1.00
CA GLU A 293 -20.20 -8.85 -0.61
C GLU A 293 -19.08 -8.77 0.43
N LYS A 294 -18.02 -8.02 0.11
CA LYS A 294 -16.89 -7.81 1.03
C LYS A 294 -16.70 -6.32 1.25
N PRO A 295 -16.97 -5.80 2.45
CA PRO A 295 -16.99 -4.36 2.69
C PRO A 295 -15.62 -3.74 2.44
N LEU A 296 -15.63 -2.68 1.63
CA LEU A 296 -14.56 -1.69 1.52
C LEU A 296 -14.87 -0.41 2.31
N SER A 297 -16.02 -0.39 2.99
CA SER A 297 -16.46 0.70 3.85
C SER A 297 -15.45 1.01 4.95
N GLY A 298 -15.26 2.29 5.25
CA GLY A 298 -14.29 2.81 6.21
C GLY A 298 -14.52 4.29 6.50
N PHE A 299 -13.87 4.83 7.53
CA PHE A 299 -13.91 6.27 7.79
C PHE A 299 -12.85 7.01 6.96
N VAL A 300 -13.14 8.26 6.64
CA VAL A 300 -12.20 9.24 6.06
C VAL A 300 -12.36 10.56 6.82
N GLY A 301 -11.45 11.51 6.61
CA GLY A 301 -11.43 12.80 7.31
C GLY A 301 -10.12 12.96 8.08
N TRP A 302 -10.14 13.62 9.23
CA TRP A 302 -8.93 13.85 10.01
C TRP A 302 -9.16 13.69 11.51
N VAL A 303 -8.08 13.36 12.21
CA VAL A 303 -8.05 13.24 13.67
C VAL A 303 -6.75 13.85 14.19
N ALA A 304 -6.87 14.78 15.15
CA ALA A 304 -5.76 15.36 15.88
C ALA A 304 -5.52 14.57 17.17
N TYR A 305 -4.27 14.19 17.40
CA TYR A 305 -3.81 13.44 18.55
C TYR A 305 -2.74 14.22 19.31
N ARG A 306 -2.62 14.00 20.61
CA ARG A 306 -1.60 14.60 21.47
C ARG A 306 -0.91 13.51 22.27
N ALA A 307 0.41 13.60 22.33
CA ALA A 307 1.26 12.79 23.18
C ALA A 307 2.22 13.71 23.95
N THR A 308 2.66 13.26 25.12
CA THR A 308 3.77 13.89 25.87
C THR A 308 5.09 13.70 25.12
N ASP A 309 5.25 12.53 24.51
CA ASP A 309 6.40 12.17 23.70
C ASP A 309 5.97 11.39 22.44
N TRP A 310 6.40 11.87 21.28
CA TRP A 310 6.15 11.24 19.99
C TRP A 310 7.32 10.39 19.51
N GLU A 311 8.51 10.55 20.09
CA GLU A 311 9.76 9.94 19.64
C GLU A 311 9.63 8.41 19.42
N PRO A 312 9.03 7.62 20.34
CA PRO A 312 8.92 6.18 20.16
C PRO A 312 8.00 5.76 19.00
N LEU A 313 7.05 6.62 18.64
CA LEU A 313 5.97 6.32 17.68
C LEU A 313 6.24 6.94 16.29
N TRP A 314 7.06 7.98 16.24
CA TRP A 314 7.21 8.85 15.08
C TRP A 314 7.74 8.15 13.83
N PRO A 315 8.82 7.34 13.88
CA PRO A 315 9.31 6.64 12.68
C PRO A 315 8.27 5.71 12.06
N TYR A 316 7.43 5.08 12.90
CA TYR A 316 6.34 4.22 12.43
C TYR A 316 5.24 5.02 11.72
N LEU A 317 4.88 6.18 12.25
CA LEU A 317 3.93 7.09 11.61
C LEU A 317 4.47 7.59 10.27
N GLN A 318 5.75 7.95 10.21
CA GLN A 318 6.41 8.38 8.97
C GLN A 318 6.33 7.31 7.89
N LEU A 319 6.75 6.07 8.19
CA LEU A 319 6.69 4.94 7.25
C LEU A 319 5.27 4.52 6.91
N GLY A 320 4.34 4.66 7.85
CA GLY A 320 2.96 4.23 7.69
C GLY A 320 2.24 4.88 6.52
N GLN A 321 2.69 6.06 6.09
CA GLN A 321 2.15 6.77 4.94
C GLN A 321 2.45 6.06 3.61
N ALA A 322 3.58 5.34 3.51
CA ALA A 322 3.87 4.45 2.38
C ALA A 322 3.20 3.07 2.52
N LEU A 323 3.02 2.60 3.77
CA LEU A 323 2.47 1.29 4.10
C LEU A 323 0.94 1.19 3.95
N GLN A 324 0.22 2.29 4.23
CA GLN A 324 -1.22 2.32 4.53
C GLN A 324 -1.58 1.49 5.77
N VAL A 325 -2.79 1.67 6.32
CA VAL A 325 -3.22 1.02 7.57
C VAL A 325 -4.59 0.36 7.46
N GLY A 326 -4.74 -0.81 8.08
CA GLY A 326 -6.01 -1.51 8.17
C GLY A 326 -6.23 -2.53 7.06
N LYS A 327 -7.51 -2.76 6.70
CA LYS A 327 -7.89 -3.77 5.69
C LYS A 327 -7.91 -3.19 4.28
N ASN A 328 -7.69 -4.07 3.30
CA ASN A 328 -7.88 -3.78 1.87
C ASN A 328 -6.93 -2.74 1.25
N VAL A 329 -5.73 -2.53 1.81
CA VAL A 329 -4.69 -1.61 1.29
C VAL A 329 -4.37 -1.77 -0.20
N THR A 330 -4.38 -3.00 -0.71
CA THR A 330 -4.17 -3.26 -2.16
C THR A 330 -5.30 -2.75 -3.04
N LYS A 331 -6.47 -2.46 -2.47
CA LYS A 331 -7.63 -1.88 -3.13
C LYS A 331 -7.75 -0.38 -2.85
N GLY A 332 -6.72 0.25 -2.28
CA GLY A 332 -6.71 1.68 -2.04
C GLY A 332 -7.19 2.15 -0.68
N ASN A 333 -7.53 1.26 0.26
CA ASN A 333 -8.01 1.63 1.59
C ASN A 333 -6.87 1.93 2.57
N GLY A 334 -7.11 2.82 3.53
CA GLY A 334 -6.17 3.02 4.63
C GLY A 334 -5.02 3.98 4.33
N VAL A 335 -5.14 4.78 3.27
CA VAL A 335 -4.15 5.82 2.96
C VAL A 335 -4.36 6.96 3.95
N TYR A 336 -3.28 7.31 4.63
CA TYR A 336 -3.27 8.48 5.50
C TYR A 336 -2.00 9.30 5.28
N GLN A 337 -2.04 10.54 5.75
CA GLN A 337 -0.90 11.44 5.78
C GLN A 337 -0.88 12.25 7.08
N ILE A 338 0.30 12.71 7.49
CA ILE A 338 0.51 13.59 8.64
C ILE A 338 0.39 15.05 8.18
N ALA A 339 -0.18 15.96 8.97
CA ALA A 339 -0.23 17.40 8.66
C ALA A 339 1.04 18.13 9.17
N PRO A 340 1.40 19.35 8.71
CA PRO A 340 0.52 20.42 8.22
C PRO A 340 0.25 20.36 6.71
N LEU A 341 -0.98 20.69 6.31
CA LEU A 341 -1.33 21.00 4.92
C LEU A 341 -1.63 22.49 4.86
N ALA A 342 -0.78 23.28 4.22
CA ALA A 342 -1.14 24.67 3.93
C ALA A 342 -2.33 24.72 2.95
N VAL A 343 -2.50 23.72 2.06
CA VAL A 343 -3.61 23.62 1.09
C VAL A 343 -3.82 22.14 0.67
N GLY A 344 -5.03 21.58 0.85
CA GLY A 344 -5.47 20.32 0.18
C GLY A 344 -4.66 19.04 0.46
N PRO A 345 -5.08 17.84 -0.02
CA PRO A 345 -4.55 16.59 0.51
C PRO A 345 -3.17 16.22 -0.07
N ALA A 346 -2.08 16.61 0.60
CA ALA A 346 -0.72 16.32 0.13
C ALA A 346 -0.23 14.88 0.36
N TYR A 347 -0.61 13.92 -0.49
CA TYR A 347 -0.27 12.49 -0.41
C TYR A 347 1.27 12.24 -0.42
N TRP A 348 1.83 12.41 0.77
CA TRP A 348 3.23 12.40 1.22
C TRP A 348 4.27 12.73 0.14
N GLN A 349 4.62 14.02 0.03
CA GLN A 349 5.11 14.67 -1.20
C GLN A 349 6.59 15.06 -1.22
N ALA A 350 7.11 15.30 -2.44
CA ALA A 350 8.28 16.15 -2.71
C ALA A 350 8.00 17.44 -3.53
N ASP A 351 6.76 17.69 -3.95
CA ASP A 351 6.11 19.00 -3.84
C ASP A 351 4.69 18.93 -4.41
N ALA A 352 3.81 19.69 -3.79
CA ALA A 352 2.38 19.49 -3.86
C ALA A 352 1.79 19.87 -5.20
N PHE A 353 1.63 18.89 -6.09
CA PHE A 353 0.78 18.95 -7.27
C PHE A 353 1.15 20.09 -8.23
N SER A 354 1.73 19.75 -9.37
CA SER A 354 1.70 20.61 -10.54
C SER A 354 0.24 20.84 -10.99
N HIS A 355 -0.46 21.75 -10.31
CA HIS A 355 -1.77 22.22 -10.71
C HIS A 355 -1.60 23.00 -12.00
N SER A 356 -2.27 22.47 -13.03
CA SER A 356 -2.84 23.16 -14.19
C SER A 356 -1.90 23.99 -15.08
N ALA A 357 -1.58 23.42 -16.24
CA ALA A 357 -2.30 23.74 -17.48
C ALA A 357 -2.26 22.54 -18.43
#